data_AF-A0A2S2PVV4-F1
#
_entry.id   AF-A0A2S2PVV4-F1
#
_cell.length_a   1.000
_cell.length_b   1.000
_cell.length_c   1.000
_cell.angle_alpha   90.00
_cell.angle_beta   90.00
_cell.angle_gamma   90.00
#
_symmetry.space_group_name_H-M   'P 1'
#
loop_
_entity.id
_entity.type
_entity.pdbx_description
1 polymer ?
#
loop_
_entity_poly.entity_id
_entity_poly.type
_entity_poly.pdbx_seq_one_letter_code
_entity_poly.pdbx_strand_id
1 'polypeptide(L)'
;PLSAVDTHVGKHLFEKCIKSYLKEKTCILITHQLQYLSNVDHIILMENAKILAEGTYLSLQTSGFDFTKILESFLETTISDNESKYKHVDTKRTNPHTILQSRNSCHSTESSTDELNFEHDQNNQIEIPETCSNGDISISIYSSYFSAGGSSKTLYFLLFICIFTQVLASGGDFWISFWVNLEESVFRKSNKMDYNILSATYIVSSMAHEISNPPLISRQSCIIIFAILTFSLIVVILMRTATLVSVCLKASFNLHNAMFNAIIKATMYFFNTNSTGRILNRFSKDIGAIDELLPLALLDCIQVM
;
A
#
# COMPACT_ATOMS: atom_id res chain seq x y z
N PRO A 1 19.81 -22.12 25.18
CA PRO A 1 19.56 -23.19 24.18
C PRO A 1 18.69 -24.36 24.70
N LEU A 2 18.81 -24.73 25.97
CA LEU A 2 18.07 -25.86 26.57
C LEU A 2 16.68 -25.45 27.13
N SER A 3 16.36 -24.15 27.13
CA SER A 3 15.12 -23.61 27.72
C SER A 3 13.87 -23.82 26.87
N ALA A 4 14.02 -24.06 25.56
CA ALA A 4 12.91 -24.24 24.62
C ALA A 4 12.55 -25.73 24.40
N VAL A 5 13.20 -26.63 25.13
CA VAL A 5 13.11 -28.08 24.94
C VAL A 5 12.79 -28.75 26.28
N ASP A 6 12.00 -29.82 26.23
CA ASP A 6 11.62 -30.58 27.42
C ASP A 6 12.85 -31.12 28.17
N THR A 7 12.72 -31.35 29.48
CA THR A 7 13.82 -31.77 30.36
C THR A 7 14.54 -33.02 29.87
N HIS A 8 13.82 -34.01 29.35
CA HIS A 8 14.42 -35.22 28.78
C HIS A 8 15.23 -34.96 27.51
N VAL A 9 14.71 -34.12 26.60
CA VAL A 9 15.40 -33.75 25.35
C VAL A 9 16.60 -32.85 25.66
N GLY A 10 16.44 -31.93 26.62
CA GLY A 10 17.52 -31.08 27.11
C GLY A 10 18.67 -31.90 27.70
N LYS A 11 18.37 -32.92 28.50
CA LYS A 11 19.38 -33.84 29.04
C LYS A 11 20.12 -34.59 27.94
N HIS A 12 19.39 -35.12 26.96
CA HIS A 12 19.99 -35.83 25.83
C HIS A 12 20.91 -34.92 25.00
N LEU A 13 20.47 -33.68 24.73
CA LEU A 13 21.25 -32.69 23.99
C LEU A 13 22.50 -32.25 24.77
N PHE A 14 22.38 -32.10 26.09
CA PHE A 14 23.51 -31.80 26.95
C PHE A 14 24.55 -32.92 26.96
N GLU A 15 24.14 -34.18 27.16
CA GLU A 15 25.07 -35.31 27.24
C GLU A 15 25.71 -35.66 25.88
N LYS A 16 24.91 -35.77 24.82
CA LYS A 16 25.41 -36.24 23.51
C LYS A 16 26.03 -35.14 22.68
N CYS A 17 25.47 -33.93 22.68
CA CYS A 17 25.98 -32.85 21.84
C CYS A 17 27.00 -31.99 22.60
N ILE A 18 26.63 -31.44 23.76
CA ILE A 18 27.48 -30.49 24.49
C ILE A 18 28.67 -31.19 25.13
N LYS A 19 28.45 -32.32 25.83
CA LYS A 19 29.52 -33.01 26.55
C LYS A 19 30.34 -33.97 25.68
N SER A 20 29.70 -34.68 24.75
CA SER A 20 30.39 -35.68 23.92
C SER A 20 30.90 -35.10 22.59
N TYR A 21 30.02 -34.54 21.76
CA TYR A 21 30.41 -34.09 20.41
C TYR A 21 31.33 -32.85 20.45
N LEU A 22 31.08 -31.92 21.36
CA LEU A 22 31.86 -30.68 21.51
C LEU A 22 33.05 -30.79 22.47
N LYS A 23 33.43 -32.01 22.88
CA LYS A 23 34.47 -32.24 23.92
C LYS A 23 35.82 -31.56 23.62
N GLU A 24 36.21 -31.48 22.36
CA GLU A 24 37.51 -30.92 21.94
C GLU A 24 37.46 -29.43 21.59
N LYS A 25 36.29 -28.79 21.75
CA LYS A 25 36.08 -27.38 21.43
C LYS A 25 35.76 -26.60 22.70
N THR A 26 36.20 -25.35 22.76
CA THR A 26 35.78 -24.44 23.83
C THR A 26 34.28 -24.16 23.68
N CYS A 27 33.47 -24.61 24.66
CA CYS A 27 32.03 -24.42 24.67
C CYS A 27 31.63 -23.54 25.86
N ILE A 28 30.92 -22.44 25.59
CA ILE A 28 30.35 -21.56 26.61
C ILE A 28 28.84 -21.74 26.61
N LEU A 29 28.30 -22.27 27.71
CA LEU A 29 26.87 -22.49 27.88
C LEU A 29 26.29 -21.48 28.87
N ILE A 30 25.46 -20.57 28.36
CA ILE A 30 24.66 -19.67 29.19
C ILE A 30 23.32 -20.36 29.47
N THR A 31 23.06 -20.64 30.75
CA THR A 31 21.84 -21.33 31.19
C THR A 31 21.38 -20.83 32.54
N HIS A 32 20.06 -20.76 32.73
CA HIS A 32 19.42 -20.54 34.02
C HIS A 32 19.10 -21.87 34.74
N GLN A 33 19.23 -22.99 34.04
CA GLN A 33 18.90 -24.32 34.58
C GLN A 33 20.10 -24.86 35.37
N LEU A 34 20.00 -24.85 36.71
CA LEU A 34 21.08 -25.25 37.62
C LEU A 34 21.45 -26.74 37.52
N GLN A 35 20.54 -27.59 37.06
CA GLN A 35 20.72 -29.05 36.96
C GLN A 35 21.90 -29.50 36.08
N TYR A 36 22.40 -28.63 35.20
CA TYR A 36 23.52 -28.93 34.32
C TYR A 36 24.87 -28.43 34.87
N LEU A 37 24.86 -27.62 35.94
CA LEU A 37 26.06 -27.02 36.52
C LEU A 37 26.96 -28.03 37.24
N SER A 38 26.43 -29.18 37.64
CA SER A 38 27.20 -30.26 38.26
C SER A 38 28.17 -30.95 37.30
N ASN A 39 27.99 -30.78 35.99
CA ASN A 39 28.69 -31.51 34.95
C ASN A 39 29.52 -30.61 34.01
N VAL A 40 29.84 -29.39 34.44
CA VAL A 40 30.67 -28.43 33.68
C VAL A 40 32.02 -28.21 34.36
N ASP A 41 33.03 -27.85 33.56
CA ASP A 41 34.41 -27.70 34.03
C ASP A 41 34.61 -26.39 34.80
N HIS A 42 33.91 -25.31 34.41
CA HIS A 42 34.03 -23.99 35.00
C HIS A 42 32.70 -23.24 34.95
N ILE A 43 32.35 -22.58 36.05
CA ILE A 43 31.12 -21.82 36.24
C ILE A 43 31.50 -20.36 36.51
N ILE A 44 30.80 -19.44 35.87
CA ILE A 44 30.92 -18.00 36.11
C ILE A 44 29.53 -17.48 36.47
N LEU A 45 29.40 -16.93 37.67
CA LEU A 45 28.17 -16.30 38.14
C LEU A 45 28.28 -14.79 37.95
N MET A 46 27.32 -14.22 37.25
CA MET A 46 27.26 -12.78 36.97
C MET A 46 26.00 -12.17 37.57
N GLU A 47 26.14 -11.04 38.23
CA GLU A 47 25.03 -10.24 38.75
C GLU A 47 25.28 -8.77 38.41
N ASN A 48 24.26 -8.06 37.89
CA ASN A 48 24.35 -6.63 37.55
C ASN A 48 25.58 -6.27 36.68
N ALA A 49 25.87 -7.10 35.67
CA ALA A 49 27.03 -6.99 34.79
C ALA A 49 28.40 -7.06 35.50
N LYS A 50 28.45 -7.54 36.75
CA LYS A 50 29.68 -7.83 37.50
C LYS A 50 29.81 -9.33 37.72
N ILE A 51 31.05 -9.83 37.69
CA ILE A 51 31.35 -11.23 38.02
C ILE A 51 31.33 -11.33 39.54
N LEU A 52 30.36 -12.09 40.06
CA LEU A 52 30.19 -12.30 41.50
C LEU A 52 31.11 -13.42 41.99
N ALA A 53 31.18 -14.52 41.22
CA ALA A 53 32.00 -15.66 41.55
C ALA A 53 32.38 -16.45 40.30
N GLU A 54 33.55 -17.08 40.32
CA GLU A 54 34.03 -17.95 39.26
C GLU A 54 34.74 -19.17 39.85
N GLY A 55 34.57 -20.34 39.22
CA GLY A 55 35.27 -21.56 39.63
C GLY A 55 34.50 -22.84 39.30
N THR A 56 34.96 -23.95 39.86
CA THR A 56 34.28 -25.26 39.77
C THR A 56 33.04 -25.32 40.69
N TYR A 57 32.15 -26.28 40.42
CA TYR A 57 30.96 -26.50 41.27
C TYR A 57 31.31 -26.68 42.76
N LEU A 58 32.36 -27.45 43.07
CA LEU A 58 32.80 -27.72 44.45
C LEU A 58 33.39 -26.49 45.14
N SER A 59 34.17 -25.68 44.41
CA SER A 59 34.73 -24.44 44.96
C SER A 59 33.65 -23.40 45.26
N LEU A 60 32.62 -23.31 44.40
CA LEU A 60 31.49 -22.41 44.60
C LEU A 60 30.53 -22.87 45.70
N GLN A 61 30.43 -24.19 45.93
CA GLN A 61 29.67 -24.74 47.05
C GLN A 61 30.34 -24.44 48.41
N THR A 62 31.67 -24.47 48.45
CA THR A 62 32.45 -24.27 49.69
C THR A 62 32.60 -22.79 50.06
N SER A 63 32.55 -21.89 49.08
CA SER A 63 32.72 -20.45 49.31
C SER A 63 31.54 -19.78 50.03
N GLY A 64 30.42 -20.50 50.23
CA GLY A 64 29.30 -20.09 51.10
C GLY A 64 28.60 -18.78 50.71
N PHE A 65 29.00 -18.16 49.60
CA PHE A 65 28.48 -16.89 49.13
C PHE A 65 27.46 -17.13 48.02
N ASP A 66 26.22 -16.73 48.29
CA ASP A 66 25.05 -16.57 47.40
C ASP A 66 24.57 -17.76 46.58
N PHE A 67 25.49 -18.60 46.08
CA PHE A 67 25.21 -19.80 45.31
C PHE A 67 24.36 -20.80 46.09
N THR A 68 24.58 -20.94 47.40
CA THR A 68 23.78 -21.81 48.27
C THR A 68 22.37 -21.27 48.50
N LYS A 69 22.18 -19.96 48.67
CA LYS A 69 20.85 -19.35 48.82
C LYS A 69 20.03 -19.42 47.52
N ILE A 70 20.68 -19.23 46.37
CA ILE A 70 20.05 -19.41 45.05
C ILE A 70 19.72 -20.89 44.81
N LEU A 71 20.59 -21.81 45.21
CA LEU A 71 20.33 -23.25 45.09
C LEU A 71 19.22 -23.72 46.05
N GLU A 72 19.19 -23.21 47.27
CA GLU A 72 18.24 -23.55 48.33
C GLU A 72 16.83 -23.02 48.02
N SER A 73 16.71 -21.77 47.56
CA SER A 73 15.43 -21.21 47.07
C SER A 73 14.86 -21.95 45.83
N PHE A 74 15.72 -22.53 44.99
CA PHE A 74 15.29 -23.39 43.87
C PHE A 74 14.94 -24.83 44.29
N LEU A 75 15.63 -25.39 45.28
CA LEU A 75 15.29 -26.70 45.86
C LEU A 75 13.93 -26.67 46.55
N GLU A 76 13.57 -25.57 47.22
CA GLU A 76 12.22 -25.37 47.78
C GLU A 76 11.13 -25.29 46.69
N THR A 77 11.45 -24.68 45.55
CA THR A 77 10.51 -24.55 44.41
C THR A 77 10.26 -25.91 43.73
N THR A 78 11.29 -26.75 43.61
CA THR A 78 11.19 -28.08 42.95
C THR A 78 10.55 -29.16 43.80
N ILE A 79 10.52 -29.01 45.13
CA ILE A 79 9.82 -29.93 46.05
C ILE A 79 8.30 -29.66 46.04
N SER A 80 7.89 -28.40 45.85
CA SER A 80 6.46 -28.02 45.83
C SER A 80 5.69 -28.52 44.59
N ASP A 81 6.39 -28.73 43.46
CA ASP A 81 5.76 -29.14 42.19
C ASP A 81 5.61 -30.67 42.03
N ASN A 82 6.20 -31.49 42.91
CA ASN A 82 6.28 -32.94 42.73
C ASN A 82 5.28 -33.78 43.55
N GLU A 83 4.45 -33.21 44.42
CA GLU A 83 3.54 -33.98 45.28
C GLU A 83 2.07 -34.10 44.81
N SER A 84 1.69 -33.61 43.62
CA SER A 84 0.29 -33.72 43.17
C SER A 84 0.10 -34.39 41.82
N LYS A 85 0.22 -35.73 41.77
CA LYS A 85 -0.49 -36.54 40.77
C LYS A 85 -0.67 -37.99 41.20
N TYR A 86 -1.85 -38.32 41.75
CA TYR A 86 -2.60 -39.55 41.42
C TYR A 86 -4.07 -39.41 41.85
N LYS A 87 -4.96 -39.19 40.87
CA LYS A 87 -6.25 -39.88 40.75
C LYS A 87 -6.80 -39.69 39.33
N HIS A 88 -7.18 -40.81 38.73
CA HIS A 88 -7.85 -40.98 37.45
C HIS A 88 -9.07 -40.07 37.26
N VAL A 89 -9.33 -39.62 36.01
CA VAL A 89 -10.54 -39.92 35.19
C VAL A 89 -10.34 -39.31 33.78
N ASP A 90 -10.80 -40.05 32.77
CA ASP A 90 -10.86 -39.73 31.34
C ASP A 90 -11.40 -38.33 30.99
N THR A 91 -10.94 -37.72 29.89
CA THR A 91 -11.75 -37.25 28.73
C THR A 91 -10.87 -36.52 27.69
N LYS A 92 -11.25 -36.68 26.42
CA LYS A 92 -10.66 -36.20 25.16
C LYS A 92 -10.33 -34.68 25.07
N ARG A 93 -9.29 -34.45 24.25
CA ARG A 93 -9.10 -33.40 23.20
C ARG A 93 -8.43 -32.05 23.54
N THR A 94 -7.63 -31.67 22.52
CA THR A 94 -7.25 -30.34 21.97
C THR A 94 -6.05 -29.58 22.52
N ASN A 95 -5.03 -29.47 21.65
CA ASN A 95 -3.90 -28.54 21.69
C ASN A 95 -4.37 -27.08 21.81
N PRO A 96 -3.50 -26.20 22.34
CA PRO A 96 -3.02 -25.12 21.47
C PRO A 96 -1.51 -24.85 21.61
N HIS A 97 -0.82 -24.79 20.47
CA HIS A 97 0.49 -24.14 20.34
C HIS A 97 0.27 -22.64 20.09
N THR A 98 0.92 -21.80 20.89
CA THR A 98 1.10 -20.38 20.60
C THR A 98 2.54 -20.03 20.98
N ILE A 99 3.39 -19.76 19.99
CA ILE A 99 4.64 -19.01 20.20
C ILE A 99 4.64 -17.85 19.20
N LEU A 100 4.45 -16.67 19.78
CA LEU A 100 4.77 -15.38 19.19
C LEU A 100 6.29 -15.23 19.13
N GLN A 101 6.84 -14.87 17.97
CA GLN A 101 8.09 -14.13 17.89
C GLN A 101 7.91 -12.96 16.94
N SER A 102 7.77 -11.77 17.53
CA SER A 102 8.05 -10.51 16.85
C SER A 102 9.56 -10.28 16.90
N ARG A 103 10.19 -10.08 15.74
CA ARG A 103 11.42 -9.29 15.65
C ARG A 103 11.28 -8.31 14.51
N ASN A 104 11.15 -7.04 14.90
CA ASN A 104 11.45 -5.90 14.06
C ASN A 104 12.95 -5.88 13.77
N SER A 105 13.31 -5.59 12.53
CA SER A 105 14.46 -4.73 12.23
C SER A 105 14.28 -4.11 10.85
N CYS A 106 14.08 -2.80 10.88
CA CYS A 106 14.28 -1.87 9.78
C CYS A 106 15.77 -1.81 9.41
N HIS A 107 16.09 -1.99 8.13
CA HIS A 107 17.26 -1.37 7.53
C HIS A 107 17.01 -1.18 6.04
N SER A 108 16.83 0.07 5.64
CA SER A 108 16.84 0.50 4.25
C SER A 108 18.29 0.52 3.76
N THR A 109 18.55 0.08 2.53
CA THR A 109 19.26 0.83 1.48
C THR A 109 19.37 -0.02 0.22
N GLU A 110 19.08 0.62 -0.90
CA GLU A 110 19.35 0.18 -2.27
C GLU A 110 20.76 -0.42 -2.42
N SER A 111 20.87 -1.54 -3.12
CA SER A 111 21.94 -1.75 -4.10
C SER A 111 21.60 -2.93 -5.00
N SER A 112 21.98 -2.72 -6.25
CA SER A 112 21.88 -3.53 -7.45
C SER A 112 22.12 -5.03 -7.30
N THR A 113 21.31 -5.78 -8.06
CA THR A 113 21.53 -7.11 -8.64
C THR A 113 22.98 -7.59 -8.64
N ASP A 114 23.23 -8.71 -7.95
CA ASP A 114 24.05 -9.79 -8.48
C ASP A 114 23.59 -11.10 -7.83
N GLU A 115 23.09 -12.01 -8.66
CA GLU A 115 22.66 -13.36 -8.30
C GLU A 115 23.88 -14.19 -7.89
N LEU A 116 23.95 -14.56 -6.62
CA LEU A 116 24.76 -15.70 -6.18
C LEU A 116 23.84 -16.67 -5.44
N ASN A 117 23.52 -17.75 -6.17
CA ASN A 117 22.81 -18.93 -5.69
C ASN A 117 23.53 -19.54 -4.48
N PHE A 118 23.00 -19.29 -3.29
CA PHE A 118 23.19 -20.18 -2.15
C PHE A 118 21.95 -21.07 -2.05
N GLU A 119 22.10 -22.33 -2.45
CA GLU A 119 21.18 -23.40 -2.11
C GLU A 119 21.11 -23.51 -0.58
N HIS A 120 20.12 -22.86 0.01
CA HIS A 120 19.72 -23.12 1.39
C HIS A 120 18.52 -24.05 1.34
N ASP A 121 18.81 -25.32 1.61
CA ASP A 121 17.85 -26.39 1.85
C ASP A 121 17.04 -26.03 3.10
N GLN A 122 16.00 -25.22 2.92
CA GLN A 122 15.01 -24.93 3.92
C GLN A 122 13.67 -25.45 3.42
N ASN A 123 13.09 -26.26 4.29
CA ASN A 123 11.71 -26.70 4.32
C ASN A 123 10.77 -25.48 4.24
N ASN A 124 10.66 -24.89 3.05
CA ASN A 124 9.92 -23.68 2.81
C ASN A 124 8.45 -24.02 2.93
N GLN A 125 7.72 -23.18 3.66
CA GLN A 125 6.27 -23.07 3.48
C GLN A 125 6.00 -23.14 1.98
N ILE A 126 5.16 -24.09 1.56
CA ILE A 126 4.74 -24.22 0.17
C ILE A 126 3.92 -22.96 -0.11
N GLU A 127 4.61 -21.87 -0.48
CA GLU A 127 3.99 -20.65 -0.92
C GLU A 127 3.26 -21.01 -2.22
N ILE A 128 1.93 -21.05 -2.13
CA ILE A 128 1.10 -21.31 -3.30
C ILE A 128 1.41 -20.21 -4.33
N PRO A 129 1.90 -20.53 -5.54
CA PRO A 129 2.16 -19.52 -6.56
C PRO A 129 0.85 -18.81 -6.90
N GLU A 130 0.91 -17.48 -7.03
CA GLU A 130 -0.29 -16.70 -7.32
C GLU A 130 -0.85 -17.10 -8.69
N THR A 131 -2.14 -17.44 -8.73
CA THR A 131 -2.82 -17.74 -9.98
C THR A 131 -3.02 -16.44 -10.74
N CYS A 132 -2.21 -16.21 -11.77
CA CYS A 132 -2.43 -15.10 -12.69
C CYS A 132 -3.58 -15.45 -13.65
N SER A 133 -4.64 -14.65 -13.65
CA SER A 133 -5.72 -14.79 -14.64
C SER A 133 -5.27 -14.16 -15.96
N ASN A 134 -5.08 -14.98 -17.00
CA ASN A 134 -4.79 -14.53 -18.35
C ASN A 134 -6.11 -14.27 -19.12
N GLY A 135 -6.32 -13.07 -19.63
CA GLY A 135 -7.49 -12.72 -20.44
C GLY A 135 -7.85 -11.23 -20.42
N ASP A 136 -8.91 -10.86 -21.14
CA ASP A 136 -9.44 -9.50 -21.16
C ASP A 136 -10.12 -9.13 -19.84
N ILE A 137 -9.87 -7.90 -19.40
CA ILE A 137 -10.40 -7.36 -18.14
C ILE A 137 -11.91 -7.14 -18.32
N SER A 138 -12.71 -7.78 -17.47
CA SER A 138 -14.16 -7.62 -17.51
C SER A 138 -14.58 -6.20 -17.10
N ILE A 139 -15.56 -5.63 -17.80
CA ILE A 139 -16.14 -4.30 -17.49
C ILE A 139 -16.69 -4.20 -16.05
N SER A 140 -17.06 -5.36 -15.48
CA SER A 140 -17.49 -5.49 -14.08
C SER A 140 -16.43 -5.03 -13.08
N ILE A 141 -15.13 -5.16 -13.40
CA ILE A 141 -14.02 -4.73 -12.55
C ILE A 141 -13.97 -3.21 -12.50
N TYR A 142 -14.04 -2.55 -13.66
CA TYR A 142 -14.15 -1.09 -13.74
C TYR A 142 -15.38 -0.59 -13.00
N SER A 143 -16.54 -1.24 -13.19
CA SER A 143 -17.76 -0.88 -12.47
C SER A 143 -17.63 -1.06 -10.95
N SER A 144 -16.90 -2.08 -10.49
CA SER A 144 -16.63 -2.31 -9.07
C SER A 144 -15.71 -1.24 -8.49
N TYR A 145 -14.71 -0.80 -9.26
CA TYR A 145 -13.82 0.30 -8.89
C TYR A 145 -14.59 1.62 -8.75
N PHE A 146 -15.37 2.00 -9.78
CA PHE A 146 -16.17 3.23 -9.73
C PHE A 146 -17.27 3.17 -8.66
N SER A 147 -17.84 1.99 -8.39
CA SER A 147 -18.78 1.79 -7.29
C SER A 147 -18.10 1.87 -5.92
N ALA A 148 -16.80 1.54 -5.80
CA ALA A 148 -16.02 1.79 -4.60
C ALA A 148 -15.72 3.30 -4.44
N GLY A 149 -15.70 4.07 -5.52
CA GLY A 149 -15.46 5.52 -5.56
C GLY A 149 -16.50 6.40 -4.88
N GLY A 150 -17.69 5.87 -4.55
CA GLY A 150 -18.68 6.61 -3.80
C GLY A 150 -20.09 6.12 -4.02
N SER A 151 -21.06 6.95 -3.62
CA SER A 151 -22.47 6.67 -3.89
C SER A 151 -22.73 6.65 -5.39
N SER A 152 -23.69 5.85 -5.86
CA SER A 152 -24.07 5.81 -7.29
C SER A 152 -24.39 7.21 -7.83
N LYS A 153 -24.88 8.14 -7.00
CA LYS A 153 -25.15 9.53 -7.36
C LYS A 153 -23.89 10.30 -7.78
N THR A 154 -22.76 10.07 -7.12
CA THR A 154 -21.48 10.71 -7.46
C THR A 154 -21.00 10.25 -8.83
N LEU A 155 -21.22 8.98 -9.18
CA LEU A 155 -20.88 8.43 -10.49
C LEU A 155 -21.76 9.03 -11.60
N TYR A 156 -23.07 9.11 -11.40
CA TYR A 156 -23.96 9.77 -12.36
C TYR A 156 -23.62 11.24 -12.55
N PHE A 157 -23.24 11.93 -11.47
CA PHE A 157 -22.79 13.31 -11.54
C PHE A 157 -21.49 13.47 -12.35
N LEU A 158 -20.52 12.57 -12.16
CA LEU A 158 -19.28 12.54 -12.94
C LEU A 158 -19.57 12.33 -14.44
N LEU A 159 -20.44 11.37 -14.78
CA LEU A 159 -20.84 11.12 -16.16
C LEU A 159 -21.52 12.35 -16.77
N PHE A 160 -22.42 12.99 -16.03
CA PHE A 160 -23.09 14.21 -16.46
C PHE A 160 -22.11 15.35 -16.73
N ILE A 161 -21.17 15.64 -15.81
CA ILE A 161 -20.22 16.75 -15.99
C ILE A 161 -19.25 16.48 -17.16
N CYS A 162 -18.88 15.22 -17.42
CA CYS A 162 -18.08 14.84 -18.58
C CYS A 162 -18.82 15.13 -19.90
N ILE A 163 -20.06 14.66 -20.03
CA ILE A 163 -20.87 14.93 -21.23
C ILE A 163 -21.10 16.44 -21.40
N PHE A 164 -21.40 17.14 -20.31
CA PHE A 164 -21.62 18.59 -20.33
C PHE A 164 -20.38 19.37 -20.76
N THR A 165 -19.19 18.95 -20.30
CA THR A 165 -17.92 19.53 -20.73
C THR A 165 -17.71 19.33 -22.23
N GLN A 166 -18.00 18.14 -22.76
CA GLN A 166 -17.85 17.85 -24.19
C GLN A 166 -18.79 18.70 -25.04
N VAL A 167 -20.06 18.82 -24.63
CA VAL A 167 -21.04 19.66 -25.33
C VAL A 167 -20.62 21.13 -25.31
N LEU A 168 -20.12 21.64 -24.18
CA LEU A 168 -19.61 23.02 -24.10
C LEU A 168 -18.37 23.23 -24.97
N ALA A 169 -17.45 22.27 -25.00
CA ALA A 169 -16.25 22.33 -25.84
C ALA A 169 -16.62 22.37 -27.33
N SER A 170 -17.45 21.41 -27.80
CA SER A 170 -17.95 21.41 -29.18
C SER A 170 -18.79 22.65 -29.51
N GLY A 171 -19.54 23.16 -28.54
CA GLY A 171 -20.28 24.42 -28.68
C GLY A 171 -19.35 25.63 -28.85
N GLY A 172 -18.19 25.63 -28.18
CA GLY A 172 -17.14 26.62 -28.37
C GLY A 172 -16.54 26.58 -29.77
N ASP A 173 -16.20 25.40 -30.27
CA ASP A 173 -15.67 25.21 -31.62
C ASP A 173 -16.67 25.64 -32.71
N PHE A 174 -17.95 25.30 -32.50
CA PHE A 174 -19.03 25.73 -33.37
C PHE A 174 -19.19 27.27 -33.36
N TRP A 175 -19.12 27.89 -32.18
CA TRP A 175 -19.22 29.34 -32.04
C TRP A 175 -18.07 30.06 -32.76
N ILE A 176 -16.84 29.55 -32.64
CA ILE A 176 -15.66 30.09 -33.33
C ILE A 176 -15.85 29.99 -34.85
N SER A 177 -16.32 28.84 -35.34
CA SER A 177 -16.61 28.65 -36.76
C SER A 177 -17.67 29.63 -37.28
N PHE A 178 -18.74 29.84 -36.51
CA PHE A 178 -19.77 30.83 -36.82
C PHE A 178 -19.21 32.26 -36.85
N TRP A 179 -18.39 32.62 -35.86
CA TRP A 179 -17.79 33.95 -35.77
C TRP A 179 -16.83 34.23 -36.93
N VAL A 180 -15.97 33.27 -37.30
CA VAL A 180 -15.06 33.40 -38.45
C VAL A 180 -15.83 33.61 -39.76
N ASN A 181 -16.90 32.85 -40.00
CA ASN A 181 -17.73 33.00 -41.19
C ASN A 181 -18.45 34.36 -41.24
N LEU A 182 -18.91 34.86 -40.07
CA LEU A 182 -19.51 36.19 -39.95
C LEU A 182 -18.48 37.28 -40.33
N GLU A 183 -17.28 37.22 -39.76
CA GLU A 183 -16.21 38.20 -40.00
C GLU A 183 -15.77 38.19 -41.47
N GLU A 184 -15.62 37.02 -42.10
CA GLU A 184 -15.29 36.89 -43.52
C GLU A 184 -16.36 37.54 -44.41
N SER A 185 -17.64 37.37 -44.08
CA SER A 185 -18.75 37.98 -44.84
C SER A 185 -18.73 39.51 -44.77
N VAL A 186 -18.36 40.09 -43.63
CA VAL A 186 -18.20 41.53 -43.44
C VAL A 186 -17.02 42.05 -44.25
N PHE A 187 -15.87 41.37 -44.18
CA PHE A 187 -14.68 41.74 -44.93
C PHE A 187 -14.90 41.68 -46.45
N ARG A 188 -15.55 40.62 -46.95
CA ARG A 188 -15.87 40.45 -48.37
C ARG A 188 -16.86 41.50 -48.88
N LYS A 189 -17.80 41.95 -48.05
CA LYS A 189 -18.75 43.03 -48.38
C LYS A 189 -18.04 44.38 -48.46
N SER A 190 -17.08 44.64 -47.58
CA SER A 190 -16.24 45.85 -47.61
C SER A 190 -15.40 45.91 -48.89
N ASN A 191 -14.64 44.86 -49.21
CA ASN A 191 -13.79 44.83 -50.42
C ASN A 191 -14.61 45.01 -51.71
N LYS A 192 -15.82 44.44 -51.80
CA LYS A 192 -16.69 44.66 -52.97
C LYS A 192 -17.13 46.13 -53.14
N MET A 193 -17.25 46.89 -52.05
CA MET A 193 -17.58 48.31 -52.13
C MET A 193 -16.41 49.14 -52.69
N ASP A 194 -15.17 48.80 -52.33
CA ASP A 194 -13.99 49.56 -52.79
C ASP A 194 -13.76 49.49 -54.31
N TYR A 195 -14.07 48.35 -54.95
CA TYR A 195 -14.01 48.23 -56.42
C TYR A 195 -15.12 49.00 -57.16
N ASN A 196 -16.29 49.14 -56.54
CA ASN A 196 -17.41 49.88 -57.13
C ASN A 196 -17.22 51.40 -56.96
N ILE A 197 -16.59 51.87 -55.90
CA ILE A 197 -16.35 53.30 -55.66
C ILE A 197 -15.40 53.91 -56.69
N LEU A 198 -14.37 53.18 -57.16
CA LEU A 198 -13.51 53.66 -58.25
C LEU A 198 -14.29 53.85 -59.58
N SER A 199 -15.37 53.10 -59.78
CA SER A 199 -16.24 53.17 -60.96
C SER A 199 -17.46 54.08 -60.78
N ALA A 200 -17.81 54.43 -59.53
CA ALA A 200 -19.06 55.07 -59.15
C ALA A 200 -18.91 56.48 -58.55
N THR A 201 -17.71 57.09 -58.53
CA THR A 201 -17.55 58.50 -58.11
C THR A 201 -18.42 59.49 -58.90
N TYR A 202 -18.94 59.11 -60.07
CA TYR A 202 -19.77 59.99 -60.92
C TYR A 202 -21.29 59.95 -60.68
N ILE A 203 -21.81 59.01 -59.89
CA ILE A 203 -23.24 58.90 -59.60
C ILE A 203 -23.36 58.59 -58.10
N VAL A 204 -24.36 59.08 -57.37
CA VAL A 204 -24.74 58.56 -56.03
C VAL A 204 -24.16 59.30 -54.80
N SER A 205 -23.76 60.57 -54.90
CA SER A 205 -23.78 61.48 -53.72
C SER A 205 -25.19 61.66 -53.10
N SER A 206 -26.21 61.00 -53.64
CA SER A 206 -27.63 61.08 -53.25
C SER A 206 -28.25 59.78 -52.71
N MET A 207 -27.51 58.67 -52.50
CA MET A 207 -28.07 57.42 -51.95
C MET A 207 -27.31 56.92 -50.71
N ALA A 208 -26.94 57.84 -49.83
CA ALA A 208 -26.16 57.52 -48.64
C ALA A 208 -26.99 57.02 -47.43
N HIS A 209 -28.33 56.93 -47.52
CA HIS A 209 -29.18 56.76 -46.33
C HIS A 209 -29.95 55.42 -46.22
N GLU A 210 -29.86 54.51 -47.19
CA GLU A 210 -30.75 53.32 -47.25
C GLU A 210 -30.02 51.97 -47.33
N ILE A 211 -28.69 51.91 -47.15
CA ILE A 211 -27.95 50.63 -47.15
C ILE A 211 -27.08 50.51 -45.89
N SER A 212 -27.72 50.58 -44.73
CA SER A 212 -27.11 50.28 -43.44
C SER A 212 -27.98 49.27 -42.71
N ASN A 213 -28.04 48.05 -43.23
CA ASN A 213 -28.27 46.88 -42.36
C ASN A 213 -26.90 46.48 -41.81
N PRO A 214 -26.49 46.96 -40.61
CA PRO A 214 -25.30 46.43 -39.96
C PRO A 214 -25.49 44.93 -39.73
N PRO A 215 -24.41 44.13 -39.67
CA PRO A 215 -24.53 42.75 -39.25
C PRO A 215 -25.26 42.72 -37.89
N LEU A 216 -26.27 41.84 -37.75
CA LEU A 216 -27.18 41.78 -36.59
C LEU A 216 -26.48 41.61 -35.23
N ILE A 217 -25.17 41.36 -35.21
CA ILE A 217 -24.34 41.23 -34.01
C ILE A 217 -23.10 42.11 -34.22
N SER A 218 -22.92 43.09 -33.32
CA SER A 218 -21.71 43.93 -33.28
C SER A 218 -20.49 43.06 -32.93
N ARG A 219 -19.34 43.34 -33.55
CA ARG A 219 -18.07 42.63 -33.29
C ARG A 219 -17.72 42.56 -31.80
N GLN A 220 -18.05 43.61 -31.05
CA GLN A 220 -17.86 43.65 -29.59
C GLN A 220 -18.69 42.58 -28.87
N SER A 221 -19.93 42.33 -29.31
CA SER A 221 -20.81 41.30 -28.74
C SER A 221 -20.29 39.88 -29.00
N CYS A 222 -19.71 39.60 -30.18
CA CYS A 222 -19.09 38.30 -30.47
C CYS A 222 -17.92 37.99 -29.52
N ILE A 223 -17.05 38.99 -29.28
CA ILE A 223 -15.89 38.85 -28.40
C ILE A 223 -16.33 38.61 -26.95
N ILE A 224 -17.37 39.32 -26.48
CA ILE A 224 -17.90 39.14 -25.13
C ILE A 224 -18.48 37.73 -24.94
N ILE A 225 -19.27 37.24 -25.91
CA ILE A 225 -19.85 35.89 -25.83
C ILE A 225 -18.74 34.82 -25.81
N PHE A 226 -17.71 34.98 -26.64
CA PHE A 226 -16.56 34.08 -26.65
C PHE A 226 -15.80 34.10 -25.32
N ALA A 227 -15.58 35.28 -24.73
CA ALA A 227 -14.92 35.41 -23.43
C ALA A 227 -15.72 34.72 -22.30
N ILE A 228 -17.05 34.85 -22.29
CA ILE A 228 -17.91 34.18 -21.31
C ILE A 228 -17.88 32.66 -21.51
N LEU A 229 -17.98 32.19 -22.75
CA LEU A 229 -17.99 30.77 -23.07
C LEU A 229 -16.66 30.10 -22.67
N THR A 230 -15.54 30.71 -23.02
CA THR A 230 -14.19 30.23 -22.65
C THR A 230 -13.98 30.24 -21.13
N PHE A 231 -14.38 31.29 -20.43
CA PHE A 231 -14.32 31.32 -18.97
C PHE A 231 -15.18 30.23 -18.33
N SER A 232 -16.41 30.03 -18.82
CA SER A 232 -17.31 28.98 -18.35
C SER A 232 -16.71 27.58 -18.58
N LEU A 233 -16.08 27.35 -19.73
CA LEU A 233 -15.41 26.09 -20.06
C LEU A 233 -14.27 25.79 -19.08
N ILE A 234 -13.42 26.79 -18.77
CA ILE A 234 -12.33 26.63 -17.80
C ILE A 234 -12.87 26.22 -16.42
N VAL A 235 -13.91 26.89 -15.93
CA VAL A 235 -14.53 26.57 -14.64
C VAL A 235 -15.09 25.14 -14.62
N VAL A 236 -15.77 24.74 -15.70
CA VAL A 236 -16.35 23.40 -15.84
C VAL A 236 -15.26 22.32 -15.91
N ILE A 237 -14.16 22.56 -16.64
CA ILE A 237 -13.02 21.64 -16.69
C ILE A 237 -12.40 21.45 -15.30
N LEU A 238 -12.17 22.55 -14.56
CA LEU A 238 -11.64 22.47 -13.19
C LEU A 238 -12.58 21.66 -12.27
N MET A 239 -13.89 21.87 -12.38
CA MET A 239 -14.89 21.12 -11.62
C MET A 239 -14.90 19.63 -11.98
N ARG A 240 -14.81 19.30 -13.28
CA ARG A 240 -14.69 17.92 -13.77
C ARG A 240 -13.42 17.25 -13.24
N THR A 241 -12.27 17.90 -13.31
CA THR A 241 -11.01 17.33 -12.81
C THR A 241 -11.05 17.13 -11.30
N ALA A 242 -11.57 18.09 -10.53
CA ALA A 242 -11.70 17.97 -9.09
C ALA A 242 -12.63 16.81 -8.69
N THR A 243 -13.75 16.63 -9.39
CA THR A 243 -14.69 15.53 -9.13
C THR A 243 -14.13 14.17 -9.53
N LEU A 244 -13.40 14.07 -10.64
CA LEU A 244 -12.71 12.85 -11.05
C LEU A 244 -11.67 12.41 -10.01
N VAL A 245 -10.80 13.33 -9.58
CA VAL A 245 -9.79 13.05 -8.54
C VAL A 245 -10.46 12.67 -7.22
N SER A 246 -11.55 13.34 -6.85
CA SER A 246 -12.30 13.01 -5.63
C SER A 246 -12.87 11.59 -5.66
N VAL A 247 -13.39 11.15 -6.80
CA VAL A 247 -13.90 9.77 -6.98
C VAL A 247 -12.77 8.76 -6.89
N CYS A 248 -11.63 9.00 -7.54
CA CYS A 248 -10.49 8.08 -7.51
C CYS A 248 -9.89 7.96 -6.10
N LEU A 249 -9.68 9.09 -5.42
CA LEU A 249 -9.19 9.09 -4.03
C LEU A 249 -10.16 8.36 -3.11
N LYS A 250 -11.47 8.60 -3.27
CA LYS A 250 -12.46 7.92 -2.44
C LYS A 250 -12.51 6.41 -2.72
N ALA A 251 -12.33 6.01 -3.97
CA ALA A 251 -12.26 4.59 -4.36
C ALA A 251 -11.08 3.91 -3.69
N SER A 252 -9.90 4.54 -3.74
CA SER A 252 -8.69 4.06 -3.09
C SER A 252 -8.88 3.86 -1.59
N PHE A 253 -9.35 4.90 -0.88
CA PHE A 253 -9.59 4.80 0.55
C PHE A 253 -10.57 3.68 0.90
N ASN A 254 -11.64 3.53 0.12
CA ASN A 254 -12.62 2.47 0.36
C ASN A 254 -12.04 1.08 0.08
N LEU A 255 -11.24 0.92 -0.98
CA LEU A 255 -10.57 -0.34 -1.32
C LEU A 255 -9.53 -0.71 -0.27
N HIS A 256 -8.68 0.24 0.13
CA HIS A 256 -7.70 0.07 1.21
C HIS A 256 -8.38 -0.34 2.51
N ASN A 257 -9.46 0.35 2.91
CA ASN A 257 -10.20 0.02 4.12
C ASN A 257 -10.89 -1.34 4.04
N ALA A 258 -11.42 -1.72 2.88
CA ALA A 258 -12.02 -3.03 2.67
C ALA A 258 -10.94 -4.13 2.79
N MET A 259 -9.79 -3.95 2.15
CA MET A 259 -8.66 -4.87 2.22
C MET A 259 -8.12 -5.00 3.65
N PHE A 260 -7.92 -3.87 4.33
CA PHE A 260 -7.49 -3.84 5.74
C PHE A 260 -8.48 -4.57 6.65
N ASN A 261 -9.78 -4.27 6.51
CA ASN A 261 -10.82 -4.93 7.30
C ASN A 261 -10.92 -6.44 7.03
N ALA A 262 -10.66 -6.88 5.80
CA ALA A 262 -10.62 -8.30 5.47
C ALA A 262 -9.42 -8.99 6.12
N ILE A 263 -8.26 -8.33 6.14
CA ILE A 263 -7.01 -8.91 6.66
C ILE A 263 -7.00 -9.01 8.17
N ILE A 264 -7.50 -8.00 8.90
CA ILE A 264 -7.61 -8.08 10.37
C ILE A 264 -8.59 -9.18 10.83
N LYS A 265 -9.55 -9.56 9.97
CA LYS A 265 -10.51 -10.65 10.21
C LYS A 265 -10.03 -12.00 9.69
N ALA A 266 -8.91 -12.03 8.96
CA ALA A 266 -8.39 -13.25 8.40
C ALA A 266 -7.82 -14.15 9.51
N THR A 267 -8.04 -15.46 9.36
CA THR A 267 -7.50 -16.46 10.30
C THR A 267 -5.98 -16.61 10.17
N MET A 268 -5.33 -17.13 11.21
CA MET A 268 -3.87 -17.39 11.17
C MET A 268 -3.44 -18.30 10.01
N TYR A 269 -4.36 -19.15 9.51
CA TYR A 269 -4.11 -19.96 8.31
C TYR A 269 -3.79 -19.12 7.08
N PHE A 270 -4.44 -17.96 6.89
CA PHE A 270 -4.15 -17.05 5.79
C PHE A 270 -2.71 -16.52 5.85
N PHE A 271 -2.25 -16.12 7.05
CA PHE A 271 -0.90 -15.59 7.27
C PHE A 271 0.20 -16.65 7.22
N ASN A 272 -0.14 -17.92 7.50
CA ASN A 272 0.81 -19.02 7.33
C ASN A 272 0.92 -19.50 5.88
N THR A 273 -0.10 -19.23 5.05
CA THR A 273 -0.14 -19.62 3.63
C THR A 273 0.42 -18.53 2.72
N ASN A 274 0.24 -17.26 3.10
CA ASN A 274 0.70 -16.10 2.34
C ASN A 274 1.81 -15.38 3.10
N SER A 275 2.96 -15.15 2.47
CA SER A 275 4.03 -14.40 3.11
C SER A 275 3.66 -12.95 3.38
N THR A 276 4.24 -12.40 4.45
CA THR A 276 4.08 -11.01 4.84
C THR A 276 4.52 -10.04 3.72
N GLY A 277 5.52 -10.41 2.93
CA GLY A 277 5.98 -9.64 1.77
C GLY A 277 4.91 -9.46 0.69
N ARG A 278 4.12 -10.50 0.37
CA ARG A 278 3.04 -10.42 -0.63
C ARG A 278 1.91 -9.50 -0.17
N ILE A 279 1.52 -9.65 1.10
CA ILE A 279 0.50 -8.80 1.72
C ILE A 279 0.97 -7.34 1.69
N LEU A 280 2.22 -7.09 2.04
CA LEU A 280 2.80 -5.75 2.01
C LEU A 280 2.83 -5.17 0.59
N ASN A 281 3.22 -5.96 -0.42
CA ASN A 281 3.28 -5.51 -1.81
C ASN A 281 1.91 -5.06 -2.35
N ARG A 282 0.82 -5.74 -1.95
CA ARG A 282 -0.56 -5.31 -2.27
C ARG A 282 -0.93 -3.97 -1.63
N PHE A 283 -0.49 -3.73 -0.39
CA PHE A 283 -0.74 -2.48 0.33
C PHE A 283 0.16 -1.31 -0.09
N SER A 284 1.29 -1.57 -0.72
CA SER A 284 2.22 -0.52 -1.13
C SER A 284 2.15 -0.29 -2.64
N LYS A 285 2.55 -1.30 -3.41
CA LYS A 285 2.74 -1.20 -4.85
C LYS A 285 1.42 -1.16 -5.61
N ASP A 286 0.49 -2.06 -5.29
CA ASP A 286 -0.76 -2.18 -6.06
C ASP A 286 -1.71 -1.01 -5.76
N ILE A 287 -1.90 -0.66 -4.47
CA ILE A 287 -2.69 0.52 -4.11
C ILE A 287 -2.01 1.81 -4.59
N GLY A 288 -0.68 1.88 -4.53
CA GLY A 288 0.08 3.03 -5.03
C GLY A 288 -0.11 3.23 -6.54
N ALA A 289 -0.09 2.15 -7.32
CA ALA A 289 -0.37 2.20 -8.74
C ALA A 289 -1.82 2.68 -9.03
N ILE A 290 -2.78 2.26 -8.22
CA ILE A 290 -4.18 2.72 -8.33
C ILE A 290 -4.29 4.22 -8.01
N ASP A 291 -3.48 4.74 -7.09
CA ASP A 291 -3.56 6.13 -6.64
C ASP A 291 -2.83 7.11 -7.55
N GLU A 292 -1.71 6.69 -8.12
CA GLU A 292 -0.84 7.55 -8.93
C GLU A 292 -1.14 7.44 -10.42
N LEU A 293 -1.26 6.20 -10.94
CA LEU A 293 -1.34 5.96 -12.37
C LEU A 293 -2.77 6.11 -12.91
N LEU A 294 -3.76 5.61 -12.16
CA LEU A 294 -5.12 5.50 -12.65
C LEU A 294 -5.84 6.85 -12.86
N PRO A 295 -5.72 7.85 -11.95
CA PRO A 295 -6.32 9.17 -12.18
C PRO A 295 -5.73 9.87 -13.39
N LEU A 296 -4.42 9.76 -13.59
CA LEU A 296 -3.71 10.32 -14.74
C LEU A 296 -4.21 9.69 -16.04
N ALA A 297 -4.21 8.36 -16.12
CA ALA A 297 -4.66 7.62 -17.29
C ALA A 297 -6.14 7.88 -17.63
N LEU A 298 -7.00 8.00 -16.62
CA LEU A 298 -8.42 8.35 -16.81
C LEU A 298 -8.59 9.77 -17.34
N LEU A 299 -7.80 10.73 -16.85
CA LEU A 299 -7.87 12.11 -17.33
C LEU A 299 -7.49 12.17 -18.81
N ASP A 300 -6.39 11.52 -19.20
CA ASP A 300 -5.94 11.44 -20.60
C ASP A 300 -7.00 10.78 -21.49
N CYS A 301 -7.58 9.65 -21.06
CA CYS A 301 -8.61 8.96 -21.83
C CYS A 301 -9.85 9.85 -22.06
N ILE A 302 -10.32 10.56 -21.03
CA ILE A 302 -11.50 11.42 -21.16
C ILE A 302 -11.15 12.76 -21.84
N GLN A 303 -9.87 13.13 -21.95
CA GLN A 303 -9.45 14.29 -22.75
C GLN A 303 -9.37 13.98 -24.24
N VAL A 304 -9.01 12.74 -24.60
CA VAL A 304 -8.93 12.29 -26.00
C VAL A 304 -10.32 11.96 -26.58
N MET A 305 -11.28 11.62 -25.73
CA MET A 305 -12.67 11.30 -26.11
C MET A 305 -13.53 12.54 -26.29
#